data_AF-A0A968PRL4-F1
#
_entry.id   AF-A0A968PRL4-F1
#
_cell.length_a   1.000
_cell.length_b   1.000
_cell.length_c   1.000
_cell.angle_alpha   90.00
_cell.angle_beta   90.00
_cell.angle_gamma   90.00
#
_symmetry.space_group_name_H-M   'P 1'
#
loop_
_entity.id
_entity.type
_entity.pdbx_description
1 polymer ?
#
loop_
_entity_poly.entity_id
_entity_poly.type
_entity_poly.pdbx_seq_one_letter_code
_entity_poly.pdbx_strand_id
1 'polypeptide(L)'
;MPSLNDNTLTTANDLGILSGVREITDSFDGTDRIAYYRFTLAQNSDLAGLFSEATSLTSVRVIFDRNANGIVENNEIVARTAGSSITGGSNSFFQPLPAGTYFIEVFTQLSRTEPYTLRLTETSKPGNVFPDPGNSLAQALDLGTLVGQRSLRDYVGDLDETDFYKFTLTQNSNLGIVASGQTSDTRVQIISDRNANGIVDSGEVVEGFNFGFPIMIASLRLCQPELISF
;
A
#
# COMPACT_ATOMS: atom_id res chain seq x y z
N MET A 1 -21.29 -26.19 2.15
CA MET A 1 -20.53 -27.05 3.07
C MET A 1 -19.15 -26.45 3.13
N PRO A 2 -18.59 -26.18 4.32
CA PRO A 2 -17.24 -25.65 4.47
C PRO A 2 -16.27 -26.54 3.68
N SER A 3 -15.34 -25.92 2.96
CA SER A 3 -14.39 -26.64 2.14
C SER A 3 -13.07 -26.74 2.90
N LEU A 4 -12.81 -27.89 3.53
CA LEU A 4 -11.49 -28.19 4.12
C LEU A 4 -10.31 -28.04 3.14
N ASN A 5 -10.60 -27.89 1.85
CA ASN A 5 -9.61 -27.71 0.81
C ASN A 5 -9.05 -26.29 0.77
N ASP A 6 -9.58 -25.27 1.46
CA ASP A 6 -9.05 -23.90 1.38
C ASP A 6 -8.19 -23.50 2.58
N ASN A 7 -7.64 -24.46 3.31
CA ASN A 7 -6.92 -24.26 4.57
C ASN A 7 -5.42 -23.90 4.43
N THR A 8 -4.97 -23.56 3.22
CA THR A 8 -3.59 -23.11 2.96
C THR A 8 -3.58 -22.03 1.88
N LEU A 9 -2.50 -21.25 1.78
CA LEU A 9 -2.32 -20.31 0.67
C LEU A 9 -2.36 -21.02 -0.70
N THR A 10 -1.78 -22.22 -0.80
CA THR A 10 -1.72 -22.97 -2.06
C THR A 10 -3.06 -23.47 -2.56
N THR A 11 -4.01 -23.65 -1.64
CA THR A 11 -5.32 -24.21 -1.94
C THR A 11 -6.45 -23.18 -1.75
N ALA A 12 -6.09 -21.92 -1.56
CA ALA A 12 -7.00 -20.81 -1.37
C ALA A 12 -8.03 -20.71 -2.51
N ASN A 13 -9.26 -20.38 -2.16
CA ASN A 13 -10.33 -20.14 -3.12
C ASN A 13 -9.98 -18.92 -4.00
N ASP A 14 -9.76 -19.15 -5.30
CA ASP A 14 -9.38 -18.10 -6.24
C ASP A 14 -10.59 -17.24 -6.64
N LEU A 15 -10.57 -15.98 -6.23
CA LEU A 15 -11.59 -14.98 -6.56
C LEU A 15 -11.32 -14.31 -7.91
N GLY A 16 -10.15 -14.54 -8.51
CA GLY A 16 -9.67 -13.91 -9.73
C GLY A 16 -9.22 -12.46 -9.52
N ILE A 17 -9.38 -11.63 -10.56
CA ILE A 17 -9.14 -10.20 -10.47
C ILE A 17 -10.28 -9.56 -9.67
N LEU A 18 -9.94 -8.89 -8.57
CA LEU A 18 -10.90 -8.15 -7.76
C LEU A 18 -11.12 -6.76 -8.39
N SER A 19 -12.38 -6.39 -8.60
CA SER A 19 -12.78 -5.06 -9.04
C SER A 19 -14.11 -4.68 -8.41
N GLY A 20 -14.17 -3.48 -7.81
CA GLY A 20 -15.36 -3.03 -7.10
C GLY A 20 -15.71 -3.90 -5.89
N VAL A 21 -16.99 -4.26 -5.74
CA VAL A 21 -17.49 -5.00 -4.56
C VAL A 21 -17.56 -6.50 -4.86
N ARG A 22 -17.00 -7.31 -3.96
CA ARG A 22 -17.15 -8.77 -3.93
C ARG A 22 -17.66 -9.19 -2.57
N GLU A 23 -18.75 -9.94 -2.56
CA GLU A 23 -19.31 -10.54 -1.35
C GLU A 23 -19.07 -12.05 -1.38
N ILE A 24 -18.69 -12.58 -0.23
CA ILE A 24 -18.34 -13.98 -0.02
C ILE A 24 -19.09 -14.43 1.23
N THR A 25 -19.87 -15.49 1.11
CA THR A 25 -20.56 -16.10 2.25
C THR A 25 -20.08 -17.52 2.38
N ASP A 26 -19.70 -17.88 3.60
CA ASP A 26 -19.18 -19.21 3.92
C ASP A 26 -19.39 -19.51 5.41
N SER A 27 -18.86 -20.62 5.92
CA SER A 27 -19.07 -21.09 7.28
C SER A 27 -17.86 -21.85 7.78
N PHE A 28 -17.51 -21.65 9.05
CA PHE A 28 -16.65 -22.59 9.78
C PHE A 28 -17.45 -23.80 10.27
N ASP A 29 -16.77 -24.88 10.63
CA ASP A 29 -17.33 -25.96 11.43
C ASP A 29 -16.41 -26.36 12.60
N GLY A 30 -16.79 -27.38 13.37
CA GLY A 30 -16.01 -27.81 14.53
C GLY A 30 -14.60 -28.31 14.21
N THR A 31 -14.32 -28.59 12.94
CA THR A 31 -13.04 -29.10 12.42
C THR A 31 -12.36 -28.12 11.45
N ASP A 32 -13.14 -27.29 10.77
CA ASP A 32 -12.70 -26.31 9.79
C ASP A 32 -12.80 -24.89 10.37
N ARG A 33 -11.65 -24.31 10.69
CA ARG A 33 -11.56 -23.07 11.50
C ARG A 33 -10.79 -21.95 10.82
N ILE A 34 -10.40 -22.18 9.58
CA ILE A 34 -9.65 -21.26 8.75
C ILE A 34 -10.20 -21.38 7.34
N ALA A 35 -10.10 -20.31 6.57
CA ALA A 35 -10.42 -20.32 5.15
C ALA A 35 -9.51 -19.30 4.47
N TYR A 36 -8.90 -19.69 3.35
CA TYR A 36 -8.09 -18.80 2.53
C TYR A 36 -8.77 -18.47 1.21
N TYR A 37 -8.65 -17.22 0.80
CA TYR A 37 -9.05 -16.72 -0.51
C TYR A 37 -7.86 -16.07 -1.19
N ARG A 38 -7.75 -16.21 -2.52
CA ARG A 38 -6.73 -15.51 -3.32
C ARG A 38 -7.42 -14.52 -4.26
N PHE A 39 -6.84 -13.35 -4.46
CA PHE A 39 -7.28 -12.41 -5.49
C PHE A 39 -6.11 -11.62 -6.05
N THR A 40 -6.33 -11.01 -7.22
CA THR A 40 -5.35 -10.13 -7.87
C THR A 40 -5.92 -8.72 -7.98
N LEU A 41 -5.12 -7.72 -7.62
CA LEU A 41 -5.35 -6.31 -7.94
C LEU A 41 -4.58 -5.98 -9.22
N ALA A 42 -5.29 -5.55 -10.26
CA ALA A 42 -4.68 -5.25 -11.56
C ALA A 42 -3.89 -3.94 -11.59
N GLN A 43 -4.07 -3.09 -10.58
CA GLN A 43 -3.45 -1.78 -10.42
C GLN A 43 -3.44 -1.43 -8.93
N ASN A 44 -2.74 -0.36 -8.56
CA ASN A 44 -2.80 0.17 -7.19
C ASN A 44 -4.25 0.49 -6.83
N SER A 45 -4.68 0.09 -5.63
CA SER A 45 -6.07 0.20 -5.21
C SER A 45 -6.19 0.38 -3.69
N ASP A 46 -7.24 1.06 -3.26
CA ASP A 46 -7.68 1.02 -1.87
C ASP A 46 -8.54 -0.24 -1.67
N LEU A 47 -8.13 -1.12 -0.75
CA LEU A 47 -8.89 -2.29 -0.35
C LEU A 47 -9.55 -2.07 1.01
N ALA A 48 -10.87 -2.21 1.06
CA ALA A 48 -11.62 -2.24 2.30
C ALA A 48 -12.31 -3.59 2.46
N GLY A 49 -12.31 -4.12 3.68
CA GLY A 49 -13.08 -5.30 4.03
C GLY A 49 -14.09 -4.97 5.12
N LEU A 50 -15.31 -5.48 4.98
CA LEU A 50 -16.31 -5.52 6.03
C LEU A 50 -16.68 -6.97 6.27
N PHE A 51 -16.64 -7.37 7.52
CA PHE A 51 -16.89 -8.73 7.95
C PHE A 51 -18.09 -8.76 8.90
N SER A 52 -19.07 -9.61 8.62
CA SER A 52 -20.34 -9.65 9.35
C SER A 52 -20.74 -11.08 9.70
N GLU A 53 -21.73 -11.20 10.60
CA GLU A 53 -22.36 -12.47 11.02
C GLU A 53 -21.49 -13.39 11.90
N ALA A 54 -20.22 -13.05 12.08
CA ALA A 54 -19.31 -13.73 12.98
C ALA A 54 -19.21 -13.08 14.38
N THR A 55 -18.70 -13.85 15.32
CA THR A 55 -18.43 -13.41 16.69
C THR A 55 -17.13 -12.62 16.82
N SER A 56 -16.87 -12.05 18.00
CA SER A 56 -15.63 -11.33 18.34
C SER A 56 -14.35 -12.19 18.31
N LEU A 57 -14.48 -13.50 18.13
CA LEU A 57 -13.36 -14.46 18.11
C LEU A 57 -12.93 -14.86 16.70
N THR A 58 -13.52 -14.21 15.70
CA THR A 58 -13.21 -14.42 14.29
C THR A 58 -12.47 -13.20 13.76
N SER A 59 -11.44 -13.42 12.96
CA SER A 59 -10.55 -12.38 12.47
C SER A 59 -10.26 -12.57 11.00
N VAL A 60 -9.99 -11.45 10.33
CA VAL A 60 -9.56 -11.44 8.93
C VAL A 60 -8.18 -10.80 8.84
N ARG A 61 -7.31 -11.38 8.01
CA ARG A 61 -6.02 -10.82 7.63
C ARG A 61 -5.91 -10.74 6.11
N VAL A 62 -5.23 -9.70 5.64
CA VAL A 62 -4.77 -9.59 4.25
C VAL A 62 -3.28 -9.91 4.25
N ILE A 63 -2.86 -10.76 3.33
CA ILE A 63 -1.52 -11.34 3.27
C ILE A 63 -0.95 -11.10 1.88
N PHE A 64 0.31 -10.67 1.83
CA PHE A 64 1.13 -10.68 0.63
C PHE A 64 2.31 -11.62 0.88
N ASP A 65 2.28 -12.80 0.24
CA ASP A 65 3.33 -13.84 0.36
C ASP A 65 4.60 -13.34 -0.33
N ARG A 66 5.49 -12.71 0.44
CA ARG A 66 6.63 -11.94 -0.06
C ARG A 66 7.70 -12.85 -0.65
N ASN A 67 7.84 -14.05 -0.08
CA ASN A 67 8.87 -15.00 -0.47
C ASN A 67 8.32 -16.16 -1.33
N ALA A 68 7.00 -16.16 -1.59
CA ALA A 68 6.28 -17.15 -2.39
C ALA A 68 6.46 -18.59 -1.88
N ASN A 69 6.60 -18.78 -0.57
CA ASN A 69 6.80 -20.09 0.04
C ASN A 69 5.47 -20.77 0.46
N GLY A 70 4.35 -20.06 0.38
CA GLY A 70 3.02 -20.58 0.73
C GLY A 70 2.76 -20.69 2.25
N ILE A 71 3.61 -20.10 3.09
CA ILE A 71 3.52 -20.11 4.56
C ILE A 71 3.30 -18.69 5.04
N VAL A 72 2.24 -18.47 5.82
CA VAL A 72 1.94 -17.14 6.37
C VAL A 72 2.95 -16.74 7.44
N GLU A 73 3.64 -15.63 7.20
CA GLU A 73 4.59 -15.05 8.14
C GLU A 73 4.15 -13.67 8.63
N ASN A 74 4.65 -13.23 9.79
CA ASN A 74 4.13 -12.01 10.41
C ASN A 74 4.44 -10.73 9.61
N ASN A 75 5.52 -10.72 8.83
CA ASN A 75 5.90 -9.63 7.92
C ASN A 75 5.11 -9.62 6.59
N GLU A 76 4.25 -10.61 6.38
CA GLU A 76 3.41 -10.74 5.17
C GLU A 76 1.98 -10.27 5.42
N ILE A 77 1.59 -10.13 6.68
CA ILE A 77 0.27 -9.61 7.07
C ILE A 77 0.26 -8.09 6.86
N VAL A 78 -0.31 -7.64 5.74
CA VAL A 78 -0.37 -6.23 5.34
C VAL A 78 -1.62 -5.51 5.86
N ALA A 79 -2.65 -6.24 6.25
CA ALA A 79 -3.80 -5.68 6.96
C ALA A 79 -4.49 -6.72 7.83
N ARG A 80 -5.28 -6.26 8.79
CA ARG A 80 -6.12 -7.10 9.64
C ARG A 80 -7.34 -6.33 10.10
N THR A 81 -8.43 -7.04 10.40
CA THR A 81 -9.58 -6.42 11.09
C THR A 81 -9.13 -5.84 12.42
N ALA A 82 -9.60 -4.63 12.75
CA ALA A 82 -9.44 -4.09 14.09
C ALA A 82 -10.15 -5.02 15.08
N GLY A 83 -9.40 -5.74 15.92
CA GLY A 83 -9.99 -6.71 16.84
C GLY A 83 -11.00 -6.02 17.77
N SER A 84 -12.26 -6.47 17.76
CA SER A 84 -13.25 -5.97 18.69
C SER A 84 -13.54 -7.01 19.78
N SER A 85 -13.28 -6.64 21.04
CA SER A 85 -13.67 -7.45 22.21
C SER A 85 -15.18 -7.43 22.48
N ILE A 86 -15.98 -6.78 21.63
CA ILE A 86 -17.42 -6.59 21.80
C ILE A 86 -18.15 -7.33 20.68
N THR A 87 -19.16 -8.11 21.03
CA THR A 87 -20.11 -8.69 20.06
C THR A 87 -20.73 -7.54 19.23
N GLY A 88 -20.43 -7.50 17.94
CA GLY A 88 -20.93 -6.47 17.01
C GLY A 88 -20.05 -5.23 16.81
N GLY A 89 -18.78 -5.23 17.23
CA GLY A 89 -17.85 -4.15 16.91
C GLY A 89 -17.37 -4.15 15.45
N SER A 90 -16.62 -3.12 15.07
CA SER A 90 -16.16 -2.88 13.69
C SER A 90 -15.19 -3.94 13.19
N ASN A 91 -15.74 -5.00 12.59
CA ASN A 91 -15.01 -6.05 11.91
C ASN A 91 -14.63 -5.61 10.50
N SER A 92 -13.85 -4.54 10.39
CA SER A 92 -13.44 -3.99 9.10
C SER A 92 -11.95 -3.70 9.06
N PHE A 93 -11.42 -3.61 7.84
CA PHE A 93 -10.07 -3.12 7.58
C PHE A 93 -10.08 -2.19 6.36
N PHE A 94 -9.06 -1.36 6.25
CA PHE A 94 -8.78 -0.53 5.09
C PHE A 94 -7.27 -0.53 4.87
N GLN A 95 -6.84 -0.77 3.64
CA GLN A 95 -5.43 -0.83 3.27
C GLN A 95 -5.25 -0.43 1.80
N PRO A 96 -4.50 0.65 1.50
CA PRO A 96 -3.98 0.88 0.16
C PRO A 96 -2.93 -0.18 -0.17
N LEU A 97 -3.03 -0.74 -1.37
CA LEU A 97 -2.19 -1.83 -1.85
C LEU A 97 -1.75 -1.56 -3.29
N PRO A 98 -0.48 -1.81 -3.65
CA PRO A 98 -0.06 -1.78 -5.05
C PRO A 98 -0.67 -2.95 -5.83
N ALA A 99 -0.56 -2.90 -7.16
CA ALA A 99 -0.92 -4.02 -8.02
C ALA A 99 -0.22 -5.30 -7.56
N GLY A 100 -0.91 -6.43 -7.52
CA GLY A 100 -0.33 -7.67 -7.00
C GLY A 100 -1.35 -8.75 -6.72
N THR A 101 -0.84 -9.92 -6.30
CA THR A 101 -1.67 -11.04 -5.85
C THR A 101 -1.61 -11.12 -4.32
N TYR A 102 -2.78 -11.21 -3.71
CA TYR A 102 -2.95 -11.18 -2.27
C TYR A 102 -3.84 -12.33 -1.83
N PHE A 103 -3.75 -12.62 -0.54
CA PHE A 103 -4.59 -13.60 0.12
C PHE A 103 -5.40 -12.96 1.23
N ILE A 104 -6.60 -13.48 1.45
CA ILE A 104 -7.37 -13.24 2.67
C ILE A 104 -7.32 -14.52 3.49
N GLU A 105 -6.97 -14.39 4.77
CA GLU A 105 -7.14 -15.44 5.78
C GLU A 105 -8.31 -15.03 6.68
N VAL A 106 -9.34 -15.88 6.74
CA VAL A 106 -10.42 -15.77 7.72
C VAL A 106 -10.26 -16.92 8.70
N PHE A 107 -10.21 -16.66 10.01
CA PHE A 107 -10.02 -17.72 11.01
C PHE A 107 -10.79 -17.43 12.30
N THR A 108 -11.24 -18.50 12.96
CA THR A 108 -12.00 -18.44 14.22
C THR A 108 -11.34 -19.23 15.36
N GLN A 109 -11.44 -18.70 16.58
CA GLN A 109 -11.03 -19.43 17.79
C GLN A 109 -12.07 -20.46 18.26
N LEU A 110 -13.24 -20.47 17.63
CA LEU A 110 -14.37 -21.31 18.03
C LEU A 110 -14.29 -22.71 17.42
N SER A 111 -14.92 -23.67 18.09
CA SER A 111 -15.06 -25.05 17.61
C SER A 111 -16.53 -25.40 17.46
N ARG A 112 -17.22 -24.65 16.60
CA ARG A 112 -18.64 -24.83 16.27
C ARG A 112 -18.91 -24.27 14.87
N THR A 113 -20.07 -24.61 14.32
CA THR A 113 -20.56 -23.97 13.10
C THR A 113 -20.77 -22.48 13.31
N GLU A 114 -20.17 -21.67 12.43
CA GLU A 114 -20.22 -20.22 12.47
C GLU A 114 -20.23 -19.69 11.03
N PRO A 115 -21.40 -19.29 10.50
CA PRO A 115 -21.47 -18.64 9.20
C PRO A 115 -20.82 -17.26 9.27
N TYR A 116 -20.27 -16.81 8.16
CA TYR A 116 -19.78 -15.45 8.01
C TYR A 116 -20.05 -14.92 6.61
N THR A 117 -20.10 -13.59 6.54
CA THR A 117 -20.09 -12.88 5.27
C THR A 117 -18.91 -11.91 5.26
N LEU A 118 -18.05 -12.03 4.25
CA LEU A 118 -16.95 -11.13 3.96
C LEU A 118 -17.27 -10.31 2.72
N ARG A 119 -17.35 -8.99 2.87
CA ARG A 119 -17.49 -8.05 1.78
C ARG A 119 -16.18 -7.30 1.55
N LEU A 120 -15.55 -7.55 0.41
CA LEU A 120 -14.39 -6.81 -0.07
C LEU A 120 -14.87 -5.69 -1.00
N THR A 121 -14.28 -4.51 -0.85
CA THR A 121 -14.48 -3.36 -1.72
C THR A 121 -13.12 -2.88 -2.19
N GLU A 122 -12.88 -3.02 -3.49
CA GLU A 122 -11.73 -2.47 -4.19
C GLU A 122 -12.12 -1.12 -4.80
N THR A 123 -11.28 -0.12 -4.61
CA THR A 123 -11.38 1.18 -5.29
C THR A 123 -10.09 1.47 -6.01
N SER A 124 -10.12 1.40 -7.34
CA SER A 124 -8.94 1.57 -8.18
C SER A 124 -8.30 2.94 -8.01
N LYS A 125 -6.97 2.95 -7.85
CA LYS A 125 -6.10 4.12 -7.79
C LYS A 125 -4.95 3.98 -8.81
N PRO A 126 -5.23 3.82 -10.12
CA PRO A 126 -4.19 3.60 -11.11
C PRO A 126 -3.08 4.65 -11.01
N GLY A 127 -1.85 4.19 -10.90
CA GLY A 127 -0.67 5.02 -11.05
C GLY A 127 -0.55 5.55 -12.48
N ASN A 128 0.30 6.56 -12.68
CA ASN A 128 0.58 7.12 -14.00
C ASN A 128 2.08 7.18 -14.33
N VAL A 129 2.89 6.45 -13.57
CA VAL A 129 4.33 6.35 -13.74
C VAL A 129 4.69 4.92 -14.12
N PHE A 130 5.60 4.79 -15.07
CA PHE A 130 6.14 3.51 -15.53
C PHE A 130 7.51 3.73 -16.18
N PRO A 131 8.53 2.91 -15.88
CA PRO A 131 8.52 1.86 -14.84
C PRO A 131 8.33 2.43 -13.43
N ASP A 132 8.13 1.52 -12.47
CA ASP A 132 8.19 1.81 -11.03
C ASP A 132 9.43 2.68 -10.70
N PRO A 133 9.26 3.81 -9.97
CA PRO A 133 10.36 4.72 -9.65
C PRO A 133 11.46 4.09 -8.78
N GLY A 134 11.13 3.01 -8.07
CA GLY A 134 12.06 2.18 -7.33
C GLY A 134 12.60 2.82 -6.06
N ASN A 135 13.20 1.96 -5.24
CA ASN A 135 13.62 2.25 -3.88
C ASN A 135 15.08 2.73 -3.77
N SER A 136 15.68 3.17 -4.88
CA SER A 136 17.05 3.71 -4.91
C SER A 136 17.27 4.76 -6.01
N LEU A 137 18.25 5.65 -5.82
CA LEU A 137 18.60 6.65 -6.84
C LEU A 137 19.00 6.04 -8.19
N ALA A 138 19.58 4.83 -8.18
CA ALA A 138 19.94 4.11 -9.40
C ALA A 138 18.72 3.62 -10.19
N GLN A 139 17.61 3.34 -9.51
CA GLN A 139 16.33 2.91 -10.11
C GLN A 139 15.43 4.08 -10.50
N ALA A 140 15.77 5.30 -10.06
CA ALA A 140 14.94 6.48 -10.18
C ALA A 140 14.35 6.69 -11.57
N LEU A 141 13.03 6.93 -11.62
CA LEU A 141 12.33 7.23 -12.86
C LEU A 141 12.81 8.57 -13.43
N ASP A 142 13.33 8.54 -14.66
CA ASP A 142 13.80 9.73 -15.37
C ASP A 142 12.63 10.53 -15.94
N LEU A 143 12.35 11.70 -15.36
CA LEU A 143 11.36 12.64 -15.86
C LEU A 143 11.92 13.57 -16.95
N GLY A 144 13.23 13.49 -17.20
CA GLY A 144 13.98 14.33 -18.12
C GLY A 144 14.17 15.74 -17.62
N THR A 145 14.18 16.70 -18.54
CA THR A 145 14.18 18.13 -18.18
C THR A 145 12.80 18.52 -17.63
N LEU A 146 12.76 19.02 -16.39
CA LEU A 146 11.52 19.46 -15.78
C LEU A 146 11.15 20.85 -16.28
N VAL A 147 10.06 20.92 -17.05
CA VAL A 147 9.48 22.16 -17.54
C VAL A 147 8.00 22.19 -17.18
N GLY A 148 7.55 23.28 -16.56
CA GLY A 148 6.17 23.43 -16.12
C GLY A 148 5.78 22.44 -15.03
N GLN A 149 4.51 22.00 -15.04
CA GLN A 149 3.96 21.10 -14.04
C GLN A 149 4.00 19.64 -14.51
N ARG A 150 4.44 18.74 -13.62
CA ARG A 150 4.25 17.30 -13.74
C ARG A 150 3.31 16.83 -12.64
N SER A 151 2.41 15.91 -12.96
CA SER A 151 1.56 15.23 -11.99
C SER A 151 1.90 13.76 -12.03
N LEU A 152 2.37 13.26 -10.89
CA LEU A 152 2.78 11.87 -10.70
C LEU A 152 1.85 11.28 -9.65
N ARG A 153 1.48 10.03 -9.83
CA ARG A 153 0.66 9.25 -8.92
C ARG A 153 1.21 7.85 -8.90
N ASP A 154 1.56 7.42 -7.71
CA ASP A 154 1.93 6.05 -7.43
C ASP A 154 1.58 5.67 -5.99
N TYR A 155 2.08 4.53 -5.54
CA TYR A 155 1.97 4.00 -4.19
C TYR A 155 3.32 4.11 -3.47
N VAL A 156 3.28 4.57 -2.22
CA VAL A 156 4.42 4.48 -1.29
C VAL A 156 3.87 3.99 0.05
N GLY A 157 4.44 2.92 0.60
CA GLY A 157 4.00 2.25 1.83
C GLY A 157 4.76 0.95 2.12
N ASP A 158 4.17 0.06 2.93
CA ASP A 158 4.86 -1.14 3.45
C ASP A 158 5.27 -2.17 2.37
N LEU A 159 4.72 -2.05 1.17
CA LEU A 159 5.03 -2.93 0.02
C LEU A 159 5.94 -2.25 -1.01
N ASP A 160 6.14 -0.94 -0.89
CA ASP A 160 7.02 -0.13 -1.73
C ASP A 160 7.43 1.12 -0.95
N GLU A 161 8.60 1.09 -0.33
CA GLU A 161 8.92 1.98 0.78
C GLU A 161 9.26 3.40 0.33
N THR A 162 9.76 3.56 -0.89
CA THR A 162 10.26 4.84 -1.40
C THR A 162 10.24 4.87 -2.92
N ASP A 163 9.73 5.97 -3.47
CA ASP A 163 9.87 6.33 -4.88
C ASP A 163 10.98 7.35 -5.11
N PHE A 164 11.88 7.07 -6.07
CA PHE A 164 12.83 8.06 -6.55
C PHE A 164 12.48 8.58 -7.95
N TYR A 165 12.38 9.91 -8.08
CA TYR A 165 12.21 10.60 -9.35
C TYR A 165 13.42 11.48 -9.62
N LYS A 166 13.99 11.37 -10.82
CA LYS A 166 15.11 12.24 -11.24
C LYS A 166 14.68 13.18 -12.36
N PHE A 167 15.17 14.41 -12.29
CA PHE A 167 14.93 15.42 -13.30
C PHE A 167 16.11 16.39 -13.39
N THR A 168 16.19 17.11 -14.51
CA THR A 168 17.19 18.17 -14.72
C THR A 168 16.52 19.53 -14.79
N LEU A 169 17.13 20.53 -14.15
CA LEU A 169 16.83 21.95 -14.34
C LEU A 169 17.96 22.58 -15.15
N THR A 170 17.63 23.24 -16.26
CA THR A 170 18.63 23.85 -17.16
C THR A 170 19.00 25.28 -16.77
N GLN A 171 18.32 25.84 -15.78
CA GLN A 171 18.53 27.19 -15.24
C GLN A 171 17.99 27.27 -13.81
N ASN A 172 18.44 28.27 -13.06
CA ASN A 172 17.89 28.56 -11.72
C ASN A 172 16.37 28.72 -11.79
N SER A 173 15.66 27.96 -10.97
CA SER A 173 14.21 27.83 -11.04
C SER A 173 13.61 27.72 -9.64
N ASN A 174 12.37 28.21 -9.47
CA ASN A 174 11.58 27.92 -8.29
C ASN A 174 10.91 26.56 -8.46
N LEU A 175 11.15 25.63 -7.53
CA LEU A 175 10.51 24.32 -7.51
C LEU A 175 9.42 24.26 -6.44
N GLY A 176 8.18 24.08 -6.86
CA GLY A 176 7.06 23.79 -5.96
C GLY A 176 6.72 22.29 -5.98
N ILE A 177 6.45 21.73 -4.80
CA ILE A 177 6.04 20.32 -4.64
C ILE A 177 4.72 20.30 -3.90
N VAL A 178 3.71 19.67 -4.49
CA VAL A 178 2.42 19.43 -3.84
C VAL A 178 2.18 17.93 -3.84
N ALA A 179 1.95 17.37 -2.66
CA ALA A 179 1.58 15.98 -2.49
C ALA A 179 0.19 15.90 -1.85
N SER A 180 -0.68 15.04 -2.37
CA SER A 180 -2.05 14.86 -1.88
C SER A 180 -2.52 13.42 -2.07
N GLY A 181 -3.61 13.05 -1.41
CA GLY A 181 -4.19 11.71 -1.51
C GLY A 181 -3.46 10.65 -0.69
N GLN A 182 -2.53 11.04 0.18
CA GLN A 182 -1.91 10.14 1.14
C GLN A 182 -2.93 9.67 2.16
N THR A 183 -2.74 8.47 2.70
CA THR A 183 -3.54 7.89 3.80
C THR A 183 -2.73 7.78 5.10
N SER A 184 -1.45 8.11 5.04
CA SER A 184 -0.49 8.18 6.14
C SER A 184 0.46 9.36 5.93
N ASP A 185 1.25 9.69 6.95
CA ASP A 185 2.27 10.72 6.85
C ASP A 185 3.34 10.32 5.82
N THR A 186 3.62 11.20 4.87
CA THR A 186 4.60 10.95 3.81
C THR A 186 5.65 12.04 3.81
N ARG A 187 6.92 11.64 3.69
CA ARG A 187 8.04 12.58 3.57
C ARG A 187 8.48 12.70 2.11
N VAL A 188 8.67 13.92 1.63
CA VAL A 188 9.29 14.20 0.33
C VAL A 188 10.59 14.94 0.54
N GLN A 189 11.64 14.53 -0.16
CA GLN A 189 12.96 15.19 -0.09
C GLN A 189 13.40 15.64 -1.48
N ILE A 190 13.97 16.84 -1.54
CA ILE A 190 14.74 17.28 -2.70
C ILE A 190 16.18 16.89 -2.43
N ILE A 191 16.75 16.09 -3.31
CA ILE A 191 18.11 15.55 -3.18
C ILE A 191 18.91 16.01 -4.38
N SER A 192 20.13 16.44 -4.14
CA SER A 192 21.13 16.73 -5.16
C SER A 192 22.30 15.78 -4.93
N ASP A 193 22.33 14.66 -5.65
CA ASP A 193 23.47 13.73 -5.69
C ASP A 193 24.64 14.42 -6.42
N ARG A 194 25.50 15.09 -5.65
CA ARG A 194 26.55 15.96 -6.20
C ARG A 194 27.79 15.18 -6.61
N ASN A 195 28.00 14.02 -6.00
CA ASN A 195 29.14 13.17 -6.29
C ASN A 195 28.80 12.05 -7.31
N ALA A 196 27.53 11.93 -7.69
CA ALA A 196 26.99 10.99 -8.66
C ALA A 196 27.27 9.53 -8.30
N ASN A 197 27.26 9.20 -7.00
CA ASN A 197 27.50 7.84 -6.52
C ASN A 197 26.21 7.00 -6.40
N GLY A 198 25.04 7.60 -6.60
CA GLY A 198 23.75 6.92 -6.49
C GLY A 198 23.33 6.59 -5.06
N ILE A 199 23.91 7.26 -4.07
CA ILE A 199 23.61 7.13 -2.64
C ILE A 199 23.24 8.52 -2.10
N VAL A 200 22.27 8.59 -1.20
CA VAL A 200 21.94 9.85 -0.53
C VAL A 200 22.94 10.10 0.59
N ASP A 201 23.89 11.00 0.36
CA ASP A 201 24.91 11.34 1.36
C ASP A 201 24.49 12.48 2.30
N SER A 202 25.23 12.61 3.41
CA SER A 202 25.08 13.74 4.33
C SER A 202 25.36 15.06 3.60
N GLY A 203 24.38 15.97 3.62
CA GLY A 203 24.46 17.27 2.94
C GLY A 203 23.92 17.31 1.51
N GLU A 204 23.43 16.19 0.97
CA GLU A 204 22.82 16.13 -0.37
C GLU A 204 21.31 16.36 -0.36
N VAL A 205 20.67 16.14 0.79
CA VAL A 205 19.29 16.58 1.03
C VAL A 205 19.29 18.11 1.05
N VAL A 206 18.71 18.70 0.01
CA VAL A 206 18.55 20.15 -0.12
C VAL A 206 17.42 20.63 0.79
N GLU A 207 16.30 19.91 0.80
CA GLU A 207 15.13 20.24 1.61
C GLU A 207 14.28 18.98 1.86
N GLY A 208 13.50 18.95 2.94
CA GLY A 208 12.56 17.88 3.24
C GLY A 208 11.24 18.39 3.79
N PHE A 209 10.14 17.79 3.34
CA PHE A 209 8.77 18.14 3.73
C PHE A 209 8.07 16.92 4.31
N ASN A 210 7.36 17.10 5.43
CA ASN A 210 6.42 16.11 5.91
C ASN A 210 5.02 16.54 5.51
N PHE A 211 4.36 15.71 4.70
CA PHE A 211 2.96 15.87 4.34
C PHE A 211 2.14 15.01 5.29
N GLY A 212 1.50 15.68 6.27
CA GLY A 212 0.67 15.01 7.26
C GLY A 212 -0.76 14.77 6.78
N PHE A 213 -1.40 13.73 7.33
CA PHE A 213 -2.81 13.45 7.11
C PHE A 213 -3.73 14.18 8.13
N PRO A 214 -4.83 14.87 7.73
CA PRO A 214 -5.30 15.14 6.37
C PRO A 214 -4.89 16.54 5.88
N ILE A 215 -4.11 16.57 4.80
CA ILE A 215 -3.75 17.71 3.93
C ILE A 215 -2.83 18.79 4.56
N MET A 216 -1.65 18.93 3.98
CA MET A 216 -0.85 20.16 4.01
C MET A 216 -0.34 20.48 2.60
N ILE A 217 -0.56 21.70 2.10
CA ILE A 217 0.08 22.19 0.88
C ILE A 217 1.42 22.80 1.31
N ALA A 218 2.54 22.18 0.97
CA ALA A 218 3.84 22.83 1.03
C ALA A 218 4.10 23.53 -0.30
N SER A 219 4.72 24.70 -0.28
CA SER A 219 5.26 25.34 -1.48
C SER A 219 6.65 25.85 -1.15
N LEU A 220 7.65 25.43 -1.92
CA LEU A 220 9.01 25.94 -1.80
C LEU A 220 9.27 26.95 -2.91
N ARG A 221 9.97 28.03 -2.56
CA ARG A 221 10.69 28.86 -3.54
C ARG A 221 12.17 28.56 -3.35
N LEU A 222 12.77 27.84 -4.28
CA LEU A 222 14.22 27.83 -4.39
C LEU A 222 14.66 29.16 -5.00
N CYS A 223 14.89 30.14 -4.13
CA CYS A 223 15.55 31.39 -4.50
C CYS A 223 16.88 31.42 -3.76
N GLN A 224 17.99 31.26 -4.49
CA GLN A 224 19.23 31.91 -4.11
C GLN A 224 19.78 32.66 -5.30
N PRO A 225 19.84 33.99 -5.19
CA PRO A 225 20.99 34.74 -5.63
C PRO A 225 21.62 35.34 -4.38
N GLU A 226 22.49 34.60 -3.70
CA GLU A 226 23.56 35.26 -2.96
C GLU A 226 24.80 35.25 -3.84
N LEU A 227 24.90 36.30 -4.66
CA LEU A 227 26.19 36.82 -5.06
C LEU A 227 26.90 37.26 -3.78
N ILE A 228 27.82 36.45 -3.28
CA ILE A 228 28.96 36.97 -2.51
C ILE A 228 30.19 36.72 -3.38
N SER A 229 30.55 37.78 -4.10
CA SER A 229 31.89 37.94 -4.65
C SER A 229 32.81 38.31 -3.49
N PHE A 230 33.97 37.65 -3.40
CA PHE A 230 35.17 38.19 -2.78
C PHE A 230 36.12 38.63 -3.88
#